data_AF-A0A2M7TPD7-F1
#
_entry.id   AF-A0A2M7TPD7-F1
#
_cell.length_a   1.000
_cell.length_b   1.000
_cell.length_c   1.000
_cell.angle_alpha   90.00
_cell.angle_beta   90.00
_cell.angle_gamma   90.00
#
_symmetry.space_group_name_H-M   'P 1'
#
loop_
_entity.id
_entity.type
_entity.pdbx_description
1 polymer ?
#
loop_
_entity_poly.entity_id
_entity_poly.type
_entity_poly.pdbx_seq_one_letter_code
_entity_poly.pdbx_strand_id
1 'polypeptide(L)'
;MRNWIIKHDESIQRLLEILPGFVSWNIILFPYWGILVIPNVVAYFILSYNIYWFYQSAQIAISATISHFKIQASMAYDWLADLKVFPDWKKVHQVIIIPTYKEPLHTLERTLESIANQTMPKDQMTIALAMEAKEPEEDRLIKVKALESKYGNMFGNFLICVHTLLPGEAAGKASNERFAALEVKEKLIKKGKFPLEYTIVTSCDADHIYHKNHFSYLAYLFLDDPHRYERFWQPAVLFYNNIWKIPAITRITNTIGSIIHIALLGRKDRLINMSNYSLSFKLLDDVGYWDADKIPEDWGIFFKSYYKTQGKVEVEPLYLPIYADAAQGESLIKTLRNEYEQKRRWAWGASDDPWIIKNYFLTPGVPFWDKTLRVLYALQSHFLWPVHFFIITIGLQLPILLNPRFAKTALGYTVPKLSSFVLSVALVFLLIMLLLDRIYKPKRPKEFPLWRAILSPLEYFLMPVAGFFFSALPGLDAHTRLMLGKYIEYKVTEKV
;
A
#
# COMPACT_ATOMS: atom_id res chain seq x y z
N MET A 1 -1.09 -25.87 22.39
CA MET A 1 -0.82 -24.51 21.91
C MET A 1 -2.10 -23.70 21.70
N ARG A 2 -3.03 -24.12 20.83
CA ARG A 2 -4.32 -23.43 20.59
C ARG A 2 -5.10 -23.02 21.87
N ASN A 3 -5.40 -23.99 22.75
CA ASN A 3 -6.14 -23.72 23.99
C ASN A 3 -5.40 -22.75 24.94
N TRP A 4 -4.06 -22.77 24.90
CA TRP A 4 -3.25 -21.85 25.69
C TRP A 4 -3.32 -20.41 25.15
N ILE A 5 -3.32 -20.26 23.82
CA ILE A 5 -3.48 -18.95 23.17
C ILE A 5 -4.83 -18.33 23.51
N ILE A 6 -5.90 -19.11 23.37
CA ILE A 6 -7.27 -18.64 23.68
C ILE A 6 -7.41 -18.28 25.16
N LYS A 7 -6.81 -19.06 26.07
CA LYS A 7 -6.88 -18.80 27.51
C LYS A 7 -6.14 -17.53 27.94
N HIS A 8 -5.08 -17.14 27.24
CA HIS A 8 -4.23 -15.99 27.60
C HIS A 8 -4.25 -14.90 26.52
N ASP A 9 -5.37 -14.74 25.81
CA ASP A 9 -5.44 -13.93 24.59
C ASP A 9 -5.01 -12.48 24.83
N GLU A 10 -5.45 -11.84 25.91
CA GLU A 10 -5.07 -10.45 26.23
C GLU A 10 -3.57 -10.29 26.49
N SER A 11 -2.96 -11.21 27.25
CA SER A 11 -1.53 -11.16 27.54
C SER A 11 -0.69 -11.42 26.30
N ILE A 12 -1.14 -12.34 25.44
CA ILE A 12 -0.48 -12.66 24.18
C ILE A 12 -0.62 -11.50 23.19
N GLN A 13 -1.81 -10.91 23.10
CA GLN A 13 -2.07 -9.73 22.29
C GLN A 13 -1.08 -8.62 22.65
N ARG A 14 -0.98 -8.28 23.94
CA ARG A 14 -0.07 -7.25 24.41
C ARG A 14 1.41 -7.57 24.14
N LEU A 15 1.82 -8.83 24.34
CA LEU A 15 3.19 -9.27 24.04
C LEU A 15 3.52 -9.13 22.55
N LEU A 16 2.57 -9.49 21.68
CA LEU A 16 2.74 -9.38 20.23
C LEU A 16 2.69 -7.93 19.75
N GLU A 17 1.96 -7.03 20.42
CA GLU A 17 1.99 -5.59 20.12
C GLU A 17 3.32 -4.92 20.52
N ILE A 18 4.01 -5.47 21.52
CA ILE A 18 5.36 -5.03 21.92
C ILE A 18 6.40 -5.47 20.88
N LEU A 19 6.17 -6.59 20.20
CA LEU A 19 7.15 -7.26 19.36
C LEU A 19 7.72 -6.38 18.23
N PRO A 20 6.93 -5.65 17.40
CA PRO A 20 7.49 -4.83 16.32
C PRO A 20 8.44 -3.75 16.85
N GLY A 21 8.02 -3.01 17.88
CA GLY A 21 8.83 -1.96 18.49
C GLY A 21 10.07 -2.51 19.17
N PHE A 22 9.93 -3.60 19.93
CA PHE A 22 11.05 -4.25 20.59
C PHE A 22 12.11 -4.71 19.59
N VAL A 23 11.72 -5.40 18.52
CA VAL A 23 12.65 -5.90 17.50
C VAL A 23 13.30 -4.75 16.75
N SER A 24 12.52 -3.76 16.26
CA SER A 24 13.08 -2.63 15.52
C SER A 24 14.09 -1.84 16.35
N TRP A 25 13.77 -1.50 17.61
CA TRP A 25 14.68 -0.77 18.49
C TRP A 25 15.95 -1.56 18.79
N ASN A 26 15.85 -2.87 19.05
CA ASN A 26 17.04 -3.69 19.30
C ASN A 26 17.97 -3.76 18.08
N ILE A 27 17.42 -3.94 16.87
CA ILE A 27 18.24 -3.98 15.65
C ILE A 27 18.89 -2.61 15.41
N ILE A 28 18.15 -1.51 15.59
CA ILE A 28 18.68 -0.15 15.44
C ILE A 28 19.79 0.11 16.46
N LEU A 29 19.58 -0.26 17.73
CA LEU A 29 20.53 0.06 18.80
C LEU A 29 21.77 -0.83 18.80
N PHE A 30 21.67 -2.05 18.23
CA PHE A 30 22.72 -3.06 18.25
C PHE A 30 24.10 -2.57 17.77
N PRO A 31 24.25 -1.85 16.64
CA PRO A 31 25.55 -1.35 16.21
C PRO A 31 26.21 -0.39 17.21
N TYR A 32 25.44 0.35 18.01
CA TYR A 32 25.98 1.40 18.89
C TYR A 32 26.51 0.86 20.21
N TRP A 33 25.77 -0.02 20.88
CA TRP A 33 26.27 -0.65 22.10
C TRP A 33 27.15 -1.86 21.79
N GLY A 34 26.80 -2.62 20.75
CA GLY A 34 27.51 -3.84 20.37
C GLY A 34 28.95 -3.58 19.96
N ILE A 35 29.26 -2.40 19.40
CA ILE A 35 30.63 -2.06 19.02
C ILE A 35 31.56 -1.90 20.22
N LEU A 36 31.02 -1.63 21.40
CA LEU A 36 31.80 -1.49 22.63
C LEU A 36 32.11 -2.86 23.28
N VAL A 37 31.27 -3.87 23.01
CA VAL A 37 31.33 -5.18 23.69
C VAL A 37 31.81 -6.29 22.74
N ILE A 38 31.24 -6.37 21.53
CA ILE A 38 31.48 -7.40 20.52
C ILE A 38 31.68 -6.79 19.12
N PRO A 39 32.71 -5.94 18.92
CA PRO A 39 32.87 -5.14 17.71
C PRO A 39 32.99 -5.96 16.41
N ASN A 40 33.60 -7.15 16.48
CA ASN A 40 33.70 -8.03 15.31
C ASN A 40 32.32 -8.50 14.83
N VAL A 41 31.40 -8.82 15.76
CA VAL A 41 30.04 -9.25 15.42
C VAL A 41 29.27 -8.09 14.78
N VAL A 42 29.41 -6.88 15.31
CA VAL A 42 28.80 -5.68 14.72
C VAL A 42 29.30 -5.44 13.30
N ALA A 43 30.60 -5.60 13.06
CA ALA A 43 31.18 -5.44 11.74
C ALA A 43 30.61 -6.43 10.71
N TYR A 44 30.51 -7.72 11.07
CA TYR A 44 29.89 -8.74 10.22
C TYR A 44 28.39 -8.52 10.04
N PHE A 45 27.68 -8.08 11.09
CA PHE A 45 26.27 -7.74 11.02
C PHE A 45 26.01 -6.62 10.00
N ILE A 46 26.75 -5.50 10.09
CA ILE A 46 26.59 -4.37 9.18
C ILE A 46 26.94 -4.79 7.74
N LEU A 47 28.04 -5.52 7.55
CA LEU A 47 28.43 -5.98 6.22
C LEU A 47 27.36 -6.90 5.62
N SER A 48 26.84 -7.85 6.39
CA SER A 48 25.77 -8.74 5.96
C SER A 48 24.49 -7.98 5.62
N TYR A 49 24.17 -6.94 6.40
CA TYR A 49 23.02 -6.08 6.12
C TYR A 49 23.19 -5.29 4.82
N ASN A 50 24.40 -4.81 4.52
CA ASN A 50 24.69 -4.12 3.26
C ASN A 50 24.58 -5.07 2.05
N ILE A 51 25.02 -6.32 2.18
CA ILE A 51 24.85 -7.35 1.14
C ILE A 51 23.36 -7.67 0.96
N TYR A 52 22.61 -7.81 2.05
CA TYR A 52 21.15 -7.99 2.01
C TYR A 52 20.47 -6.81 1.30
N TRP A 53 20.84 -5.57 1.63
CA TRP A 53 20.29 -4.37 1.00
C TRP A 53 20.63 -4.29 -0.49
N PHE A 54 21.85 -4.65 -0.87
CA PHE A 54 22.26 -4.74 -2.27
C PHE A 54 21.39 -5.74 -3.03
N TYR A 55 21.16 -6.93 -2.45
CA TYR A 55 20.26 -7.93 -3.02
C TYR A 55 18.82 -7.41 -3.15
N GLN A 56 18.27 -6.76 -2.11
CA GLN A 56 16.94 -6.16 -2.19
C GLN A 56 16.85 -5.09 -3.28
N SER A 57 17.87 -4.22 -3.39
CA SER A 57 17.92 -3.17 -4.42
C SER A 57 17.95 -3.78 -5.82
N ALA A 58 18.75 -4.83 -6.03
CA ALA A 58 18.79 -5.58 -7.28
C ALA A 58 17.43 -6.20 -7.63
N GLN A 59 16.81 -6.86 -6.65
CA GLN A 59 15.50 -7.50 -6.82
C GLN A 59 14.40 -6.48 -7.17
N ILE A 60 14.39 -5.31 -6.53
CA ILE A 60 13.45 -4.23 -6.84
C ILE A 60 13.67 -3.75 -8.27
N ALA A 61 14.91 -3.45 -8.67
CA ALA A 61 15.21 -2.98 -10.01
C ALA A 61 14.80 -4.01 -11.09
N ILE A 62 15.18 -5.28 -10.93
CA ILE A 62 14.85 -6.36 -11.88
C ILE A 62 13.33 -6.55 -11.96
N SER A 63 12.66 -6.65 -10.81
CA SER A 63 11.20 -6.87 -10.78
C SER A 63 10.45 -5.67 -11.35
N ALA A 64 10.90 -4.43 -11.08
CA ALA A 64 10.32 -3.23 -11.65
C ALA A 64 10.46 -3.19 -13.17
N THR A 65 11.62 -3.59 -13.71
CA THR A 65 11.84 -3.69 -15.15
C THR A 65 10.94 -4.76 -15.79
N ILE A 66 10.79 -5.93 -15.17
CA ILE A 66 9.87 -6.98 -15.68
C ILE A 66 8.42 -6.48 -15.67
N SER A 67 7.96 -5.92 -14.55
CA SER A 67 6.62 -5.35 -14.43
C SER A 67 6.40 -4.21 -15.42
N HIS A 68 7.42 -3.38 -15.67
CA HIS A 68 7.33 -2.30 -16.64
C HIS A 68 6.98 -2.82 -18.03
N PHE A 69 7.70 -3.84 -18.52
CA PHE A 69 7.40 -4.42 -19.84
C PHE A 69 6.00 -5.03 -19.91
N LYS A 70 5.56 -5.70 -18.84
CA LYS A 70 4.19 -6.23 -18.75
C LYS A 70 3.15 -5.10 -18.76
N ILE A 71 3.40 -4.01 -18.03
CA ILE A 71 2.52 -2.84 -18.02
C ILE A 71 2.44 -2.21 -19.41
N GLN A 72 3.56 -2.03 -20.11
CA GLN A 72 3.53 -1.46 -21.47
C GLN A 72 2.75 -2.35 -22.44
N ALA A 73 2.93 -3.67 -22.36
CA ALA A 73 2.17 -4.62 -23.16
C ALA A 73 0.67 -4.55 -22.85
N SER A 74 0.29 -4.58 -21.57
CA SER A 74 -1.12 -4.49 -21.13
C SER A 74 -1.77 -3.16 -21.47
N MET A 75 -1.04 -2.04 -21.48
CA MET A 75 -1.57 -0.73 -21.89
C MET A 75 -1.92 -0.69 -23.38
N ALA A 76 -1.14 -1.37 -24.22
CA ALA A 76 -1.35 -1.42 -25.67
C ALA A 76 -2.43 -2.44 -26.09
N TYR A 77 -2.76 -3.40 -25.22
CA TYR A 77 -3.66 -4.51 -25.53
C TYR A 77 -5.15 -4.10 -25.55
N ASP A 78 -5.92 -4.70 -26.45
CA ASP A 78 -7.38 -4.54 -26.51
C ASP A 78 -8.08 -5.61 -25.66
N TRP A 79 -8.14 -5.35 -24.35
CA TRP A 79 -8.77 -6.26 -23.39
C TRP A 79 -10.27 -6.44 -23.60
N LEU A 80 -10.96 -5.47 -24.18
CA LEU A 80 -12.41 -5.58 -24.39
C LEU A 80 -12.73 -6.57 -25.52
N ALA A 81 -11.91 -6.60 -26.57
CA ALA A 81 -12.05 -7.58 -27.65
C ALA A 81 -11.96 -9.02 -27.12
N ASP A 82 -10.95 -9.31 -26.33
CA ASP A 82 -10.75 -10.65 -25.74
C ASP A 82 -11.78 -10.99 -24.67
N LEU A 83 -12.17 -10.01 -23.84
CA LEU A 83 -13.23 -10.20 -22.86
C LEU A 83 -14.54 -10.68 -23.53
N LYS A 84 -14.86 -10.17 -24.72
CA LYS A 84 -16.08 -10.54 -25.45
C LYS A 84 -16.09 -11.99 -25.97
N VAL A 85 -14.94 -12.67 -25.98
CA VAL A 85 -14.85 -14.09 -26.36
C VAL A 85 -15.50 -14.98 -25.29
N PHE A 86 -15.47 -14.58 -24.02
CA PHE A 86 -16.11 -15.32 -22.94
C PHE A 86 -17.64 -15.24 -23.06
N PRO A 87 -18.37 -16.37 -23.12
CA PRO A 87 -19.82 -16.35 -23.34
C PRO A 87 -20.62 -15.66 -22.22
N ASP A 88 -20.04 -15.59 -21.03
CA ASP A 88 -20.61 -15.02 -19.81
C ASP A 88 -20.13 -13.60 -19.49
N TRP A 89 -19.37 -12.95 -20.39
CA TRP A 89 -18.78 -11.62 -20.13
C TRP A 89 -19.78 -10.53 -19.75
N LYS A 90 -21.01 -10.60 -20.30
CA LYS A 90 -22.10 -9.68 -19.99
C LYS A 90 -22.67 -9.84 -18.58
N LYS A 91 -22.39 -10.96 -17.91
CA LYS A 91 -22.80 -11.20 -16.52
C LYS A 91 -21.88 -10.50 -15.53
N VAL A 92 -20.65 -10.18 -15.93
CA VAL A 92 -19.67 -9.52 -15.06
C VAL A 92 -20.17 -8.13 -14.71
N HIS A 93 -20.15 -7.81 -13.43
CA HIS A 93 -20.56 -6.51 -12.93
C HIS A 93 -19.49 -5.93 -12.01
N GLN A 94 -19.12 -4.67 -12.24
CA GLN A 94 -18.08 -3.98 -11.49
C GLN A 94 -18.71 -3.07 -10.44
N VAL A 95 -18.44 -3.31 -9.17
CA VAL A 95 -18.83 -2.44 -8.06
C VAL A 95 -17.59 -1.68 -7.62
N ILE A 96 -17.58 -0.36 -7.81
CA ILE A 96 -16.48 0.51 -7.44
C ILE A 96 -16.90 1.31 -6.21
N ILE A 97 -16.33 0.97 -5.06
CA ILE A 97 -16.60 1.66 -3.79
C ILE A 97 -15.60 2.79 -3.65
N ILE A 98 -16.10 4.01 -3.56
CA ILE A 98 -15.30 5.23 -3.44
C ILE A 98 -15.52 5.81 -2.03
N PRO A 99 -14.73 5.40 -1.01
CA PRO A 99 -14.75 6.02 0.29
C PRO A 99 -14.32 7.49 0.20
N THR A 100 -15.10 8.38 0.79
CA THR A 100 -14.82 9.82 0.87
C THR A 100 -15.28 10.39 2.21
N TYR A 101 -14.51 11.34 2.72
CA TYR A 101 -14.84 12.12 3.91
C TYR A 101 -14.83 13.62 3.65
N LYS A 102 -13.70 14.19 3.23
CA LYS A 102 -13.52 15.64 3.07
C LYS A 102 -12.79 16.00 1.78
N GLU A 103 -12.68 15.04 0.87
CA GLU A 103 -12.04 15.26 -0.41
C GLU A 103 -12.85 16.29 -1.22
N PRO A 104 -12.16 17.22 -1.89
CA PRO A 104 -12.83 18.27 -2.62
C PRO A 104 -13.55 17.72 -3.86
N LEU A 105 -14.63 18.40 -4.27
CA LEU A 105 -15.47 17.97 -5.39
C LEU A 105 -14.66 17.66 -6.66
N HIS A 106 -13.70 18.51 -7.02
CA HIS A 106 -12.89 18.33 -8.22
C HIS A 106 -12.05 17.03 -8.20
N THR A 107 -11.66 16.54 -7.02
CA THR A 107 -10.93 15.28 -6.86
C THR A 107 -11.85 14.10 -7.16
N LEU A 108 -13.06 14.11 -6.60
CA LEU A 108 -14.09 13.11 -6.90
C LEU A 108 -14.51 13.13 -8.37
N GLU A 109 -14.67 14.33 -8.96
CA GLU A 109 -14.98 14.47 -10.37
C GLU A 109 -13.91 13.88 -11.27
N ARG A 110 -12.62 14.12 -10.96
CA ARG A 110 -11.48 13.57 -11.70
C ARG A 110 -11.45 12.04 -11.66
N THR A 111 -11.72 11.46 -10.51
CA THR A 111 -11.82 10.00 -10.33
C THR A 111 -12.98 9.42 -11.12
N LEU A 112 -14.20 9.98 -10.96
CA LEU A 112 -15.39 9.54 -11.69
C LEU A 112 -15.26 9.72 -13.20
N GLU A 113 -14.61 10.79 -13.67
CA GLU A 113 -14.31 11.00 -15.09
C GLU A 113 -13.38 9.91 -15.63
N SER A 114 -12.37 9.47 -14.85
CA SER A 114 -11.50 8.37 -15.27
C SER A 114 -12.22 7.03 -15.37
N ILE A 115 -13.27 6.82 -14.55
CA ILE A 115 -14.13 5.63 -14.58
C ILE A 115 -15.16 5.74 -15.72
N ALA A 116 -15.67 6.94 -16.00
CA ALA A 116 -16.57 7.23 -17.10
C ALA A 116 -15.93 6.98 -18.48
N ASN A 117 -14.61 7.16 -18.57
CA ASN A 117 -13.81 7.00 -19.79
C ASN A 117 -13.22 5.58 -19.96
N GLN A 118 -13.81 4.59 -19.31
CA GLN A 118 -13.40 3.19 -19.41
C GLN A 118 -13.94 2.55 -20.70
N THR A 119 -13.21 1.55 -21.18
CA THR A 119 -13.65 0.71 -22.31
C THR A 119 -14.76 -0.27 -21.91
N MET A 120 -14.86 -0.61 -20.62
CA MET A 120 -15.93 -1.46 -20.09
C MET A 120 -17.29 -0.78 -20.28
N PRO A 121 -18.34 -1.51 -20.69
CA PRO A 121 -19.69 -0.96 -20.78
C PRO A 121 -20.17 -0.38 -19.45
N LYS A 122 -20.75 0.82 -19.49
CA LYS A 122 -21.10 1.60 -18.29
C LYS A 122 -22.28 1.01 -17.53
N ASP A 123 -23.17 0.29 -18.22
CA ASP A 123 -24.26 -0.48 -17.66
C ASP A 123 -23.78 -1.66 -16.79
N GLN A 124 -22.57 -2.17 -17.05
CA GLN A 124 -21.89 -3.20 -16.23
C GLN A 124 -21.05 -2.60 -15.08
N MET A 125 -21.24 -1.32 -14.77
CA MET A 125 -20.53 -0.64 -13.69
C MET A 125 -21.51 -0.03 -12.69
N THR A 126 -21.15 -0.08 -11.42
CA THR A 126 -21.86 0.56 -10.32
C THR A 126 -20.87 1.35 -9.49
N ILE A 127 -21.21 2.62 -9.28
CA ILE A 127 -20.50 3.48 -8.35
C ILE A 127 -21.22 3.42 -7.01
N ALA A 128 -20.49 3.11 -5.95
CA ALA A 128 -20.93 3.28 -4.56
C ALA A 128 -20.10 4.40 -3.94
N LEU A 129 -20.64 5.62 -3.94
CA LEU A 129 -20.02 6.77 -3.29
C LEU A 129 -20.26 6.65 -1.78
N ALA A 130 -19.22 6.27 -1.05
CA ALA A 130 -19.27 5.90 0.36
C ALA A 130 -18.83 7.09 1.21
N MET A 131 -19.80 7.85 1.72
CA MET A 131 -19.59 9.09 2.47
C MET A 131 -19.75 8.86 3.98
N GLU A 132 -19.09 9.67 4.79
CA GLU A 132 -19.23 9.62 6.25
C GLU A 132 -20.25 10.65 6.77
N ALA A 133 -21.09 10.27 7.73
CA ALA A 133 -22.01 11.18 8.43
C ALA A 133 -21.31 12.22 9.30
N LYS A 134 -20.02 12.03 9.58
CA LYS A 134 -19.16 12.99 10.28
C LYS A 134 -18.83 14.22 9.42
N GLU A 135 -19.03 14.15 8.10
CA GLU A 135 -18.87 15.33 7.24
C GLU A 135 -20.08 16.24 7.46
N PRO A 136 -19.90 17.58 7.57
CA PRO A 136 -21.04 18.50 7.62
C PRO A 136 -22.02 18.20 6.49
N GLU A 137 -23.30 18.05 6.84
CA GLU A 137 -24.31 17.60 5.89
C GLU A 137 -24.44 18.55 4.69
N GLU A 138 -24.32 19.86 4.92
CA GLU A 138 -24.34 20.89 3.87
C GLU A 138 -23.24 20.68 2.83
N ASP A 139 -21.98 20.52 3.27
CA ASP A 139 -20.82 20.26 2.41
C ASP A 139 -21.00 18.96 1.61
N ARG A 140 -21.49 17.93 2.28
CA ARG A 140 -21.77 16.63 1.68
C ARG A 140 -22.85 16.71 0.59
N LEU A 141 -23.97 17.36 0.88
CA LEU A 141 -25.10 17.46 -0.06
C LEU A 141 -24.76 18.27 -1.30
N ILE A 142 -23.90 19.30 -1.18
CA ILE A 142 -23.39 20.05 -2.33
C ILE A 142 -22.63 19.11 -3.28
N LYS A 143 -21.72 18.28 -2.74
CA LYS A 143 -20.97 17.30 -3.54
C LYS A 143 -21.90 16.26 -4.16
N VAL A 144 -22.81 15.68 -3.38
CA VAL A 144 -23.78 14.66 -3.86
C VAL A 144 -24.59 15.21 -5.02
N LYS A 145 -25.19 16.40 -4.87
CA LYS A 145 -26.01 17.02 -5.91
C LYS A 145 -25.23 17.27 -7.20
N ALA A 146 -23.99 17.76 -7.09
CA ALA A 146 -23.14 18.01 -8.24
C ALA A 146 -22.77 16.70 -8.97
N LEU A 147 -22.35 15.68 -8.22
CA LEU A 147 -21.92 14.39 -8.77
C LEU A 147 -23.09 13.59 -9.34
N GLU A 148 -24.24 13.56 -8.67
CA GLU A 148 -25.44 12.86 -9.13
C GLU A 148 -26.01 13.50 -10.41
N SER A 149 -26.04 14.84 -10.48
CA SER A 149 -26.44 15.56 -11.69
C SER A 149 -25.57 15.21 -12.90
N LYS A 150 -24.25 15.07 -12.69
CA LYS A 150 -23.29 14.84 -13.78
C LYS A 150 -23.13 13.36 -14.16
N TYR A 151 -23.15 12.46 -13.18
CA TYR A 151 -22.77 11.05 -13.36
C TYR A 151 -23.87 10.05 -13.01
N GLY A 152 -24.96 10.47 -12.34
CA GLY A 152 -25.98 9.57 -11.79
C GLY A 152 -26.64 8.63 -12.81
N ASN A 153 -26.85 9.13 -14.04
CA ASN A 153 -27.43 8.35 -15.15
C ASN A 153 -26.38 7.75 -16.11
N MET A 154 -25.10 7.89 -15.81
CA MET A 154 -24.03 7.45 -16.71
C MET A 154 -23.70 5.96 -16.54
N PHE A 155 -23.81 5.45 -15.32
CA PHE A 155 -23.47 4.08 -14.94
C PHE A 155 -24.74 3.25 -14.73
N GLY A 156 -24.60 1.91 -14.74
CA GLY A 156 -25.72 1.00 -14.49
C GLY A 156 -26.41 1.27 -13.15
N ASN A 157 -25.65 1.65 -12.12
CA ASN A 157 -26.20 2.23 -10.89
C ASN A 157 -25.21 3.25 -10.29
N PHE A 158 -25.77 4.26 -9.62
CA PHE A 158 -25.02 5.23 -8.83
C PHE A 158 -25.64 5.30 -7.43
N LEU A 159 -24.93 4.81 -6.43
CA LEU A 159 -25.42 4.69 -5.06
C LEU A 159 -24.68 5.68 -4.16
N ILE A 160 -25.45 6.47 -3.42
CA ILE A 160 -24.95 7.27 -2.31
C ILE A 160 -25.12 6.44 -1.03
N CYS A 161 -24.01 6.14 -0.37
CA CYS A 161 -23.97 5.43 0.91
C CYS A 161 -23.48 6.41 1.97
N VAL A 162 -24.25 6.62 3.04
CA VAL A 162 -23.87 7.48 4.16
C VAL A 162 -23.66 6.63 5.39
N HIS A 163 -22.40 6.43 5.77
CA HIS A 163 -22.00 5.67 6.93
C HIS A 163 -22.09 6.50 8.21
N THR A 164 -22.77 5.97 9.22
CA THR A 164 -22.79 6.54 10.57
C THR A 164 -22.00 5.62 11.49
N LEU A 165 -20.92 6.15 12.08
CA LEU A 165 -20.02 5.37 12.93
C LEU A 165 -20.76 4.73 14.11
N LEU A 166 -20.67 3.40 14.21
CA LEU A 166 -21.31 2.63 15.28
C LEU A 166 -20.35 2.39 16.47
N PRO A 167 -20.88 2.12 17.67
CA PRO A 167 -20.05 1.71 18.81
C PRO A 167 -19.19 0.49 18.47
N GLY A 168 -17.88 0.59 18.74
CA GLY A 168 -16.90 -0.45 18.43
C GLY A 168 -16.24 -0.34 17.06
N GLU A 169 -16.71 0.56 16.20
CA GLU A 169 -16.04 0.83 14.93
C GLU A 169 -14.95 1.90 15.08
N ALA A 170 -13.87 1.72 14.33
CA ALA A 170 -12.88 2.75 14.11
C ALA A 170 -13.35 3.64 12.95
N ALA A 171 -13.26 4.96 13.14
CA ALA A 171 -13.46 5.89 12.05
C ALA A 171 -12.41 5.62 10.96
N GLY A 172 -12.81 5.59 9.69
CA GLY A 172 -11.87 5.42 8.59
C GLY A 172 -12.43 4.60 7.44
N LYS A 173 -11.53 4.24 6.52
CA LYS A 173 -11.89 3.61 5.25
C LYS A 173 -12.58 2.25 5.43
N ALA A 174 -12.08 1.41 6.33
CA ALA A 174 -12.59 0.05 6.54
C ALA A 174 -14.09 -0.01 6.90
N SER A 175 -14.53 0.76 7.89
CA SER A 175 -15.92 0.79 8.34
C SER A 175 -16.86 1.36 7.27
N ASN A 176 -16.44 2.43 6.59
CA ASN A 176 -17.17 3.03 5.49
C ASN A 176 -17.32 2.09 4.28
N GLU A 177 -16.23 1.42 3.86
CA GLU A 177 -16.27 0.45 2.75
C GLU A 177 -17.14 -0.75 3.08
N ARG A 178 -17.07 -1.28 4.32
CA ARG A 178 -17.94 -2.34 4.80
C ARG A 178 -19.41 -1.94 4.69
N PHE A 179 -19.76 -0.76 5.19
CA PHE A 179 -21.12 -0.24 5.12
C PHE A 179 -21.60 -0.13 3.68
N ALA A 180 -20.80 0.46 2.79
CA ALA A 180 -21.15 0.61 1.38
C ALA A 180 -21.32 -0.74 0.66
N ALA A 181 -20.46 -1.73 0.94
CA ALA A 181 -20.58 -3.06 0.36
C ALA A 181 -21.85 -3.78 0.82
N LEU A 182 -22.24 -3.63 2.09
CA LEU A 182 -23.50 -4.17 2.60
C LEU A 182 -24.70 -3.50 1.93
N GLU A 183 -24.68 -2.17 1.77
CA GLU A 183 -25.71 -1.43 1.05
C GLU A 183 -25.84 -1.89 -0.41
N VAL A 184 -24.72 -2.12 -1.10
CA VAL A 184 -24.73 -2.68 -2.46
C VAL A 184 -25.35 -4.07 -2.48
N LYS A 185 -25.00 -4.94 -1.52
CA LYS A 185 -25.58 -6.29 -1.42
C LYS A 185 -27.09 -6.24 -1.24
N GLU A 186 -27.59 -5.42 -0.31
CA GLU A 186 -29.03 -5.28 -0.05
C GLU A 186 -29.78 -4.70 -1.25
N LYS A 187 -29.23 -3.66 -1.90
CA LYS A 187 -29.94 -2.92 -2.95
C LYS A 187 -29.85 -3.57 -4.33
N LEU A 188 -28.74 -4.24 -4.66
CA LEU A 188 -28.49 -4.75 -6.01
C LEU A 188 -28.48 -6.29 -6.05
N ILE A 189 -27.73 -6.94 -5.16
CA ILE A 189 -27.54 -8.40 -5.21
C ILE A 189 -28.78 -9.14 -4.73
N LYS A 190 -29.28 -8.84 -3.53
CA LYS A 190 -30.48 -9.49 -2.98
C LYS A 190 -31.76 -9.23 -3.78
N LYS A 191 -31.81 -8.10 -4.50
CA LYS A 191 -32.91 -7.78 -5.41
C LYS A 191 -32.77 -8.46 -6.78
N GLY A 192 -31.75 -9.30 -6.98
CA GLY A 192 -31.55 -10.07 -8.21
C GLY A 192 -31.11 -9.24 -9.41
N LYS A 193 -30.60 -8.02 -9.23
CA LYS A 193 -30.12 -7.19 -10.36
C LYS A 193 -28.85 -7.77 -10.98
N PHE A 194 -27.92 -8.25 -10.15
CA PHE A 194 -26.68 -8.89 -10.60
C PHE A 194 -26.35 -10.09 -9.72
N PRO A 195 -25.77 -11.17 -10.28
CA PRO A 195 -25.36 -12.33 -9.49
C PRO A 195 -24.08 -12.03 -8.69
N LEU A 196 -24.06 -12.47 -7.43
CA LEU A 196 -22.92 -12.31 -6.53
C LEU A 196 -21.63 -12.91 -7.14
N GLU A 197 -21.77 -14.04 -7.83
CA GLU A 197 -20.71 -14.86 -8.42
C GLU A 197 -20.11 -14.26 -9.69
N TYR A 198 -20.67 -13.18 -10.25
CA TYR A 198 -20.06 -12.43 -11.35
C TYR A 198 -19.80 -10.97 -10.99
N THR A 199 -19.98 -10.62 -9.71
CA THR A 199 -19.73 -9.24 -9.27
C THR A 199 -18.31 -9.14 -8.71
N ILE A 200 -17.59 -8.11 -9.11
CA ILE A 200 -16.24 -7.77 -8.62
C ILE A 200 -16.36 -6.47 -7.84
N VAL A 201 -15.73 -6.40 -6.67
CA VAL A 201 -15.68 -5.19 -5.83
C VAL A 201 -14.29 -4.58 -5.94
N THR A 202 -14.21 -3.27 -6.13
CA THR A 202 -12.96 -2.50 -6.15
C THR A 202 -12.96 -1.48 -5.01
N SER A 203 -11.94 -1.54 -4.16
CA SER A 203 -11.61 -0.49 -3.18
C SER A 203 -10.91 0.65 -3.91
N CYS A 204 -11.54 1.81 -3.97
CA CYS A 204 -11.08 2.95 -4.77
C CYS A 204 -10.97 4.21 -3.93
N ASP A 205 -9.76 4.56 -3.46
CA ASP A 205 -9.52 5.90 -2.89
C ASP A 205 -10.03 7.02 -3.82
N ALA A 206 -10.54 8.09 -3.21
CA ALA A 206 -11.24 9.19 -3.85
C ALA A 206 -10.43 9.95 -4.92
N ASP A 207 -9.11 9.77 -4.96
CA ASP A 207 -8.17 10.44 -5.86
C ASP A 207 -7.54 9.53 -6.93
N HIS A 208 -8.03 8.29 -7.08
CA HIS A 208 -7.53 7.36 -8.10
C HIS A 208 -7.95 7.74 -9.53
N ILE A 209 -6.97 7.76 -10.44
CA ILE A 209 -7.18 7.93 -11.87
C ILE A 209 -6.79 6.64 -12.58
N TYR A 210 -7.77 6.01 -13.22
CA TYR A 210 -7.60 4.70 -13.87
C TYR A 210 -7.11 4.82 -15.32
N HIS A 211 -6.32 3.84 -15.74
CA HIS A 211 -6.09 3.59 -17.17
C HIS A 211 -7.42 3.17 -17.85
N LYS A 212 -7.68 3.59 -19.10
CA LYS A 212 -8.94 3.35 -19.85
C LYS A 212 -9.34 1.87 -20.01
N ASN A 213 -8.39 0.95 -19.88
CA ASN A 213 -8.62 -0.49 -20.03
C ASN A 213 -8.74 -1.22 -18.69
N HIS A 214 -8.73 -0.51 -17.56
CA HIS A 214 -8.62 -1.12 -16.24
C HIS A 214 -9.72 -2.14 -15.97
N PHE A 215 -10.99 -1.74 -16.09
CA PHE A 215 -12.09 -2.64 -15.74
C PHE A 215 -12.35 -3.75 -16.78
N SER A 216 -12.01 -3.51 -18.05
CA SER A 216 -12.05 -4.56 -19.08
C SER A 216 -10.98 -5.62 -18.83
N TYR A 217 -9.76 -5.21 -18.47
CA TYR A 217 -8.69 -6.13 -18.12
C TYR A 217 -9.00 -6.88 -16.81
N LEU A 218 -9.54 -6.19 -15.81
CA LEU A 218 -9.99 -6.83 -14.57
C LEU A 218 -11.07 -7.88 -14.81
N ALA A 219 -12.08 -7.57 -15.63
CA ALA A 219 -13.11 -8.52 -16.00
C ALA A 219 -12.55 -9.73 -16.78
N TYR A 220 -11.57 -9.49 -17.67
CA TYR A 220 -10.87 -10.55 -18.37
C TYR A 220 -10.15 -11.48 -17.39
N LEU A 221 -9.31 -10.94 -16.49
CA LEU A 221 -8.61 -11.75 -15.48
C LEU A 221 -9.57 -12.52 -14.57
N PHE A 222 -10.72 -11.93 -14.24
CA PHE A 222 -11.75 -12.59 -13.46
C PHE A 222 -12.38 -13.79 -14.19
N LEU A 223 -12.65 -13.69 -15.49
CA LEU A 223 -13.26 -14.80 -16.24
C LEU A 223 -12.28 -15.89 -16.65
N ASP A 224 -11.01 -15.52 -16.87
CA ASP A 224 -9.94 -16.43 -17.28
C ASP A 224 -9.45 -17.32 -16.12
N ASP A 225 -9.54 -16.87 -14.87
CA ASP A 225 -9.04 -17.62 -13.71
C ASP A 225 -10.11 -18.60 -13.14
N PRO A 226 -9.88 -19.93 -13.15
CA PRO A 226 -10.78 -20.89 -12.50
C PRO A 226 -10.91 -20.70 -10.99
N HIS A 227 -9.92 -20.04 -10.35
CA HIS A 227 -9.90 -19.70 -8.93
C HIS A 227 -10.34 -18.27 -8.64
N ARG A 228 -11.04 -17.59 -9.56
CA ARG A 228 -11.52 -16.20 -9.43
C ARG A 228 -12.21 -15.83 -8.11
N TYR A 229 -12.75 -16.78 -7.37
CA TYR A 229 -13.36 -16.55 -6.04
C TYR A 229 -12.36 -16.55 -4.88
N GLU A 230 -11.09 -16.78 -5.15
CA GLU A 230 -9.98 -16.85 -4.20
C GLU A 230 -8.84 -15.92 -4.69
N ARG A 231 -9.19 -14.79 -5.31
CA ARG A 231 -8.23 -13.85 -5.90
C ARG A 231 -8.51 -12.41 -5.48
N PHE A 232 -7.41 -11.69 -5.26
CA PHE A 232 -7.33 -10.25 -5.30
C PHE A 232 -6.64 -9.82 -6.60
N TRP A 233 -6.99 -8.66 -7.12
CA TRP A 233 -6.29 -8.04 -8.25
C TRP A 233 -5.68 -6.71 -7.82
N GLN A 234 -4.36 -6.59 -7.98
CA GLN A 234 -3.60 -5.41 -7.55
C GLN A 234 -3.01 -4.67 -8.75
N PRO A 235 -3.41 -3.42 -9.01
CA PRO A 235 -2.80 -2.56 -10.02
C PRO A 235 -1.50 -1.91 -9.58
N ALA A 236 -0.80 -1.29 -10.53
CA ALA A 236 0.38 -0.46 -10.25
C ALA A 236 -0.08 0.92 -9.75
N VAL A 237 -0.15 1.10 -8.43
CA VAL A 237 -0.51 2.39 -7.82
C VAL A 237 0.70 3.33 -7.82
N LEU A 238 0.55 4.49 -8.47
CA LEU A 238 1.61 5.48 -8.68
C LEU A 238 1.19 6.85 -8.12
N PHE A 239 1.97 7.41 -7.19
CA PHE A 239 1.66 8.68 -6.53
C PHE A 239 2.08 9.90 -7.38
N TYR A 240 1.58 9.97 -8.61
CA TYR A 240 2.03 10.97 -9.59
C TYR A 240 1.04 12.07 -9.97
N ASN A 241 -0.22 12.02 -9.54
CA ASN A 241 -1.23 13.01 -9.96
C ASN A 241 -0.83 14.46 -9.67
N ASN A 242 -0.23 14.70 -8.50
CA ASN A 242 0.20 16.02 -8.03
C ASN A 242 1.73 16.10 -7.78
N ILE A 243 2.52 15.23 -8.39
CA ILE A 243 3.98 15.11 -8.12
C ILE A 243 4.76 16.40 -8.34
N TRP A 244 4.30 17.24 -9.28
CA TRP A 244 4.92 18.54 -9.59
C TRP A 244 4.52 19.65 -8.61
N LYS A 245 3.45 19.46 -7.82
CA LYS A 245 2.98 20.42 -6.82
C LYS A 245 3.67 20.22 -5.47
N ILE A 246 4.14 19.01 -5.17
CA ILE A 246 4.75 18.70 -3.87
C ILE A 246 6.24 19.12 -3.78
N PRO A 247 6.74 19.41 -2.57
CA PRO A 247 8.15 19.74 -2.32
C PRO A 247 9.12 18.63 -2.74
N ALA A 248 10.36 18.99 -3.08
CA ALA A 248 11.41 18.04 -3.48
C ALA A 248 11.56 16.87 -2.49
N ILE A 249 11.58 17.15 -1.18
CA ILE A 249 11.84 16.14 -0.15
C ILE A 249 10.75 15.05 -0.07
N THR A 250 9.48 15.39 -0.27
CA THR A 250 8.37 14.41 -0.34
C THR A 250 8.19 13.87 -1.75
N ARG A 251 8.65 14.58 -2.79
CA ARG A 251 8.68 14.07 -4.16
C ARG A 251 9.53 12.82 -4.29
N ILE A 252 10.68 12.80 -3.61
CA ILE A 252 11.60 11.65 -3.62
C ILE A 252 10.92 10.42 -3.03
N THR A 253 10.25 10.55 -1.87
CA THR A 253 9.59 9.43 -1.18
C THR A 253 8.45 8.85 -2.02
N ASN A 254 7.63 9.72 -2.62
CA ASN A 254 6.52 9.31 -3.48
C ASN A 254 6.99 8.70 -4.81
N THR A 255 8.10 9.20 -5.36
CA THR A 255 8.74 8.62 -6.55
C THR A 255 9.26 7.22 -6.28
N ILE A 256 10.07 7.05 -5.23
CA ILE A 256 10.62 5.73 -4.85
C ILE A 256 9.49 4.75 -4.52
N GLY A 257 8.48 5.19 -3.76
CA GLY A 257 7.30 4.38 -3.44
C GLY A 257 6.57 3.88 -4.69
N SER A 258 6.34 4.76 -5.67
CA SER A 258 5.67 4.39 -6.93
C SER A 258 6.43 3.32 -7.71
N ILE A 259 7.76 3.41 -7.78
CA ILE A 259 8.59 2.39 -8.46
C ILE A 259 8.63 1.09 -7.67
N ILE A 260 8.66 1.13 -6.34
CA ILE A 260 8.54 -0.07 -5.49
C ILE A 260 7.19 -0.76 -5.75
N HIS A 261 6.09 -0.01 -5.89
CA HIS A 261 4.78 -0.59 -6.19
C HIS A 261 4.77 -1.31 -7.55
N ILE A 262 5.44 -0.76 -8.57
CA ILE A 262 5.66 -1.46 -9.85
C ILE A 262 6.48 -2.74 -9.63
N ALA A 263 7.55 -2.68 -8.84
CA ALA A 263 8.40 -3.83 -8.56
C ALA A 263 7.64 -4.99 -7.90
N LEU A 264 6.76 -4.67 -6.94
CA LEU A 264 5.98 -5.67 -6.20
C LEU A 264 5.06 -6.48 -7.12
N LEU A 265 4.51 -5.91 -8.19
CA LEU A 265 3.69 -6.65 -9.16
C LEU A 265 4.44 -7.80 -9.86
N GLY A 266 5.77 -7.72 -9.93
CA GLY A 266 6.61 -8.77 -10.50
C GLY A 266 6.82 -9.93 -9.52
N ARG A 267 6.49 -9.72 -8.25
CA ARG A 267 6.73 -10.62 -7.12
C ARG A 267 5.41 -11.17 -6.58
N LYS A 268 4.73 -11.98 -7.40
CA LYS A 268 3.48 -12.66 -7.00
C LYS A 268 3.65 -13.42 -5.67
N ASP A 269 4.82 -14.00 -5.44
CA ASP A 269 5.20 -14.70 -4.21
C ASP A 269 5.12 -13.85 -2.93
N ARG A 270 5.08 -12.52 -3.08
CA ARG A 270 5.08 -11.53 -1.98
C ARG A 270 3.99 -10.47 -2.13
N LEU A 271 3.16 -10.58 -3.15
CA LEU A 271 2.17 -9.56 -3.44
C LEU A 271 1.02 -9.65 -2.42
N ILE A 272 0.72 -8.51 -1.81
CA ILE A 272 -0.41 -8.30 -0.90
C ILE A 272 -1.12 -7.05 -1.42
N ASN A 273 -2.45 -7.04 -1.40
CA ASN A 273 -3.22 -5.90 -1.88
C ASN A 273 -2.97 -4.65 -1.01
N MET A 274 -2.98 -3.48 -1.64
CA MET A 274 -2.73 -2.19 -0.99
C MET A 274 -3.32 -1.02 -1.79
N SER A 275 -3.89 -0.05 -1.09
CA SER A 275 -4.46 1.23 -1.56
C SER A 275 -5.61 1.09 -2.58
N ASN A 276 -5.34 0.51 -3.74
CA ASN A 276 -6.33 0.13 -4.74
C ASN A 276 -6.23 -1.36 -5.01
N TYR A 277 -7.35 -2.07 -4.93
CA TYR A 277 -7.43 -3.48 -5.31
C TYR A 277 -8.86 -3.88 -5.58
N SER A 278 -9.00 -5.02 -6.26
CA SER A 278 -10.29 -5.64 -6.51
C SER A 278 -10.30 -7.07 -5.99
N LEU A 279 -11.50 -7.58 -5.70
CA LEU A 279 -11.74 -8.97 -5.33
C LEU A 279 -13.14 -9.38 -5.76
N SER A 280 -13.41 -10.68 -5.87
CA SER A 280 -14.79 -11.12 -6.13
C SER A 280 -15.71 -10.73 -4.97
N PHE A 281 -16.92 -10.30 -5.27
CA PHE A 281 -17.91 -10.00 -4.23
C PHE A 281 -18.19 -11.24 -3.39
N LYS A 282 -18.22 -12.42 -4.02
CA LYS A 282 -18.33 -13.70 -3.32
C LYS A 282 -17.26 -13.87 -2.23
N LEU A 283 -15.99 -13.64 -2.53
CA LEU A 283 -14.91 -13.71 -1.54
C LEU A 283 -15.16 -12.74 -0.40
N LEU A 284 -15.47 -11.48 -0.73
CA LEU A 284 -15.75 -10.44 0.25
C LEU A 284 -16.90 -10.81 1.21
N ASP A 285 -17.96 -11.41 0.67
CA ASP A 285 -19.11 -11.87 1.45
C ASP A 285 -18.76 -13.08 2.34
N ASP A 286 -18.09 -14.07 1.77
CA ASP A 286 -17.71 -15.32 2.46
C ASP A 286 -16.78 -15.05 3.65
N VAL A 287 -15.92 -14.02 3.56
CA VAL A 287 -14.99 -13.63 4.64
C VAL A 287 -15.63 -12.68 5.64
N GLY A 288 -16.81 -12.14 5.36
CA GLY A 288 -17.51 -11.20 6.25
C GLY A 288 -16.95 -9.77 6.20
N TYR A 289 -16.60 -9.29 5.00
CA TYR A 289 -16.23 -7.91 4.69
C TYR A 289 -14.99 -7.37 5.43
N TRP A 290 -14.67 -6.08 5.29
CA TRP A 290 -13.62 -5.41 6.06
C TRP A 290 -13.91 -5.38 7.56
N ASP A 291 -12.85 -5.40 8.37
CA ASP A 291 -12.95 -5.27 9.82
C ASP A 291 -13.14 -3.80 10.20
N ALA A 292 -14.33 -3.47 10.70
CA ALA A 292 -14.73 -2.08 10.95
C ALA A 292 -14.03 -1.42 12.15
N ASP A 293 -13.37 -2.20 12.99
CA ASP A 293 -12.62 -1.78 14.18
C ASP A 293 -11.14 -1.48 13.88
N LYS A 294 -10.71 -1.62 12.62
CA LYS A 294 -9.30 -1.48 12.21
C LYS A 294 -9.04 -0.26 11.33
N ILE A 295 -7.85 0.32 11.52
CA ILE A 295 -7.31 1.39 10.67
C ILE A 295 -6.70 0.84 9.38
N PRO A 296 -5.74 -0.11 9.43
CA PRO A 296 -5.24 -0.75 8.21
C PRO A 296 -6.26 -1.77 7.70
N GLU A 297 -6.88 -1.47 6.56
CA GLU A 297 -7.90 -2.30 5.93
C GLU A 297 -7.30 -3.28 4.92
N ASP A 298 -6.26 -2.86 4.19
CA ASP A 298 -5.74 -3.55 3.01
C ASP A 298 -5.17 -4.94 3.34
N TRP A 299 -4.15 -4.98 4.19
CA TRP A 299 -3.52 -6.22 4.63
C TRP A 299 -4.44 -6.99 5.58
N GLY A 300 -5.30 -6.27 6.32
CA GLY A 300 -6.33 -6.86 7.17
C GLY A 300 -7.27 -7.77 6.37
N ILE A 301 -7.91 -7.25 5.32
CA ILE A 301 -8.82 -8.05 4.48
C ILE A 301 -8.08 -9.16 3.74
N PHE A 302 -6.81 -8.94 3.36
CA PHE A 302 -5.96 -9.96 2.75
C PHE A 302 -5.80 -11.17 3.69
N PHE A 303 -5.24 -10.94 4.89
CA PHE A 303 -4.93 -12.02 5.82
C PHE A 303 -6.21 -12.66 6.38
N LYS A 304 -7.27 -11.87 6.57
CA LYS A 304 -8.62 -12.39 6.88
C LYS A 304 -9.08 -13.39 5.85
N SER A 305 -8.99 -13.04 4.57
CA SER A 305 -9.36 -13.91 3.44
C SER A 305 -8.45 -15.13 3.34
N TYR A 306 -7.14 -14.93 3.48
CA TYR A 306 -6.13 -15.98 3.45
C TYR A 306 -6.40 -17.07 4.51
N TYR A 307 -6.64 -16.69 5.76
CA TYR A 307 -6.93 -17.67 6.81
C TYR A 307 -8.31 -18.31 6.65
N LYS A 308 -9.35 -17.55 6.26
CA LYS A 308 -10.71 -18.08 6.03
C LYS A 308 -10.77 -19.11 4.90
N THR A 309 -9.98 -18.91 3.85
CA THR A 309 -9.89 -19.82 2.69
C THR A 309 -8.84 -20.91 2.86
N GLN A 310 -8.23 -21.02 4.04
CA GLN A 310 -7.18 -22.00 4.35
C GLN A 310 -5.93 -21.89 3.45
N GLY A 311 -5.56 -20.66 3.07
CA GLY A 311 -4.36 -20.36 2.30
C GLY A 311 -4.52 -20.40 0.79
N LYS A 312 -5.74 -20.42 0.28
CA LYS A 312 -6.00 -20.48 -1.19
C LYS A 312 -6.00 -19.12 -1.87
N VAL A 313 -6.17 -18.06 -1.08
CA VAL A 313 -6.22 -16.68 -1.59
C VAL A 313 -4.84 -16.24 -2.07
N GLU A 314 -4.81 -15.73 -3.29
CA GLU A 314 -3.63 -15.13 -3.91
C GLU A 314 -3.92 -13.76 -4.49
N VAL A 315 -2.85 -13.00 -4.74
CA VAL A 315 -2.95 -11.68 -5.39
C VAL A 315 -2.39 -11.76 -6.80
N GLU A 316 -3.26 -11.49 -7.76
CA GLU A 316 -2.93 -11.41 -9.17
C GLU A 316 -2.59 -9.97 -9.57
N PRO A 317 -1.42 -9.72 -10.17
CA PRO A 317 -1.04 -8.40 -10.62
C PRO A 317 -1.87 -7.98 -11.83
N LEU A 318 -2.63 -6.91 -11.67
CA LEU A 318 -3.30 -6.21 -12.77
C LEU A 318 -2.28 -5.22 -13.35
N TYR A 319 -1.50 -5.63 -14.36
CA TYR A 319 -0.43 -4.82 -14.96
C TYR A 319 -0.93 -3.56 -15.72
N LEU A 320 -1.66 -2.67 -15.07
CA LEU A 320 -2.03 -1.35 -15.55
C LEU A 320 -1.77 -0.31 -14.46
N PRO A 321 -1.36 0.91 -14.84
CA PRO A 321 -1.16 1.99 -13.90
C PRO A 321 -2.49 2.54 -13.38
N ILE A 322 -2.48 2.89 -12.10
CA ILE A 322 -3.42 3.81 -11.48
C ILE A 322 -2.60 4.95 -10.91
N TYR A 323 -3.06 6.18 -11.11
CA TYR A 323 -2.41 7.35 -10.55
C TYR A 323 -3.18 7.87 -9.34
N ALA A 324 -2.49 8.11 -8.23
CA ALA A 324 -3.00 8.65 -6.98
C ALA A 324 -2.30 9.98 -6.65
N ASP A 325 -2.92 10.81 -5.80
CA ASP A 325 -2.26 11.98 -5.23
C ASP A 325 -1.31 11.56 -4.10
N ALA A 326 -0.10 12.10 -4.14
CA ALA A 326 0.77 12.18 -2.98
C ALA A 326 0.16 13.13 -1.91
N ALA A 327 0.53 12.95 -0.65
CA ALA A 327 0.09 13.87 0.41
C ALA A 327 0.51 15.31 0.09
N GLN A 328 -0.47 16.21 0.06
CA GLN A 328 -0.29 17.64 -0.21
C GLN A 328 -1.11 18.43 0.80
N GLY A 329 -0.58 19.58 1.24
CA GLY A 329 -1.34 20.56 2.02
C GLY A 329 -1.21 21.95 1.40
N GLU A 330 -1.98 22.91 1.90
CA GLU A 330 -1.98 24.29 1.39
C GLU A 330 -0.63 25.02 1.51
N SER A 331 0.24 24.54 2.40
CA SER A 331 1.58 25.10 2.62
C SER A 331 2.64 24.01 2.67
N LEU A 332 3.92 24.41 2.55
CA LEU A 332 5.05 23.50 2.70
C LEU A 332 4.98 22.72 4.02
N ILE A 333 4.78 23.43 5.14
CA ILE A 333 4.74 22.81 6.49
C ILE A 333 3.57 21.85 6.61
N LYS A 334 2.39 22.22 6.10
CA LYS A 334 1.22 21.32 6.07
C LYS A 334 1.51 20.07 5.24
N THR A 335 2.13 20.23 4.06
CA THR A 335 2.51 19.10 3.20
C THR A 335 3.46 18.13 3.91
N LEU A 336 4.50 18.64 4.57
CA LEU A 336 5.44 17.79 5.32
C LEU A 336 4.74 17.07 6.48
N ARG A 337 3.85 17.75 7.20
CA ARG A 337 3.05 17.13 8.27
C ARG A 337 2.13 16.04 7.73
N ASN A 338 1.44 16.30 6.61
CA ASN A 338 0.52 15.36 5.99
C ASN A 338 1.24 14.10 5.50
N GLU A 339 2.41 14.24 4.86
CA GLU A 339 3.26 13.10 4.47
C GLU A 339 3.67 12.29 5.72
N TYR A 340 4.16 12.94 6.77
CA TYR A 340 4.55 12.25 8.01
C TYR A 340 3.39 11.47 8.63
N GLU A 341 2.22 12.10 8.77
CA GLU A 341 1.04 11.45 9.33
C GLU A 341 0.55 10.28 8.45
N GLN A 342 0.61 10.41 7.12
CA GLN A 342 0.27 9.33 6.20
C GLN A 342 1.22 8.13 6.37
N LYS A 343 2.53 8.35 6.36
CA LYS A 343 3.51 7.27 6.53
C LYS A 343 3.41 6.60 7.90
N ARG A 344 3.10 7.36 8.95
CA ARG A 344 2.85 6.79 10.28
C ARG A 344 1.61 5.90 10.29
N ARG A 345 0.52 6.28 9.59
CA ARG A 345 -0.68 5.43 9.46
C ARG A 345 -0.37 4.15 8.69
N TRP A 346 0.44 4.22 7.65
CA TRP A 346 0.87 3.02 6.92
C TRP A 346 1.73 2.10 7.80
N ALA A 347 2.70 2.65 8.52
CA ALA A 347 3.51 1.88 9.46
C ALA A 347 2.72 1.35 10.67
N TRP A 348 1.57 1.95 10.98
CA TRP A 348 0.62 1.38 11.95
C TRP A 348 0.03 0.05 11.50
N GLY A 349 0.23 -0.37 10.25
CA GLY A 349 -0.06 -1.73 9.76
C GLY A 349 0.57 -2.83 10.64
N ALA A 350 1.66 -2.55 11.35
CA ALA A 350 2.22 -3.46 12.36
C ALA A 350 1.24 -3.84 13.49
N SER A 351 0.16 -3.08 13.67
CA SER A 351 -0.93 -3.43 14.61
C SER A 351 -1.74 -4.67 14.19
N ASP A 352 -1.63 -5.12 12.93
CA ASP A 352 -2.21 -6.39 12.48
C ASP A 352 -1.36 -7.61 12.83
N ASP A 353 -0.06 -7.44 13.12
CA ASP A 353 0.86 -8.54 13.41
C ASP A 353 0.37 -9.48 14.53
N PRO A 354 -0.17 -9.00 15.66
CA PRO A 354 -0.75 -9.86 16.68
C PRO A 354 -1.84 -10.78 16.13
N TRP A 355 -2.75 -10.23 15.33
CA TRP A 355 -3.86 -10.99 14.75
C TRP A 355 -3.34 -12.02 13.72
N ILE A 356 -2.40 -11.62 12.87
CA ILE A 356 -1.77 -12.49 11.86
C ILE A 356 -1.04 -13.65 12.54
N ILE A 357 -0.22 -13.37 13.56
CA ILE A 357 0.56 -14.38 14.29
C ILE A 357 -0.35 -15.32 15.08
N LYS A 358 -1.40 -14.81 15.74
CA LYS A 358 -2.36 -15.69 16.45
C LYS A 358 -3.02 -16.65 15.45
N ASN A 359 -3.51 -16.15 14.32
CA ASN A 359 -4.18 -16.98 13.32
C ASN A 359 -3.25 -18.02 12.66
N TYR A 360 -1.94 -17.76 12.57
CA TYR A 360 -0.96 -18.76 12.15
C TYR A 360 -1.05 -20.07 12.96
N PHE A 361 -1.34 -19.97 14.27
CA PHE A 361 -1.50 -21.10 15.17
C PHE A 361 -2.95 -21.56 15.35
N LEU A 362 -3.91 -20.65 15.23
CA LEU A 362 -5.33 -20.92 15.50
C LEU A 362 -6.07 -21.51 14.30
N THR A 363 -5.64 -21.21 13.08
CA THR A 363 -6.31 -21.63 11.84
C THR A 363 -5.76 -22.98 11.34
N PRO A 364 -6.54 -24.06 11.38
CA PRO A 364 -6.14 -25.36 10.83
C PRO A 364 -6.26 -25.39 9.31
N GLY A 365 -5.59 -26.33 8.67
CA GLY A 365 -5.74 -26.60 7.23
C GLY A 365 -4.89 -25.74 6.30
N VAL A 366 -4.23 -24.71 6.80
CA VAL A 366 -3.33 -23.86 5.99
C VAL A 366 -1.96 -24.56 5.80
N PRO A 367 -1.44 -24.68 4.56
CA PRO A 367 -0.15 -25.31 4.30
C PRO A 367 0.99 -24.62 5.06
N PHE A 368 1.81 -25.41 5.75
CA PHE A 368 2.80 -24.88 6.70
C PHE A 368 3.81 -23.93 6.06
N TRP A 369 4.43 -24.33 4.94
CA TRP A 369 5.45 -23.51 4.27
C TRP A 369 4.87 -22.22 3.71
N ASP A 370 3.69 -22.31 3.11
CA ASP A 370 2.99 -21.17 2.55
C ASP A 370 2.69 -20.11 3.64
N LYS A 371 2.03 -20.51 4.73
CA LYS A 371 1.75 -19.58 5.83
C LYS A 371 3.00 -19.06 6.50
N THR A 372 4.04 -19.88 6.62
CA THR A 372 5.30 -19.48 7.27
C THR A 372 5.99 -18.41 6.45
N LEU A 373 6.14 -18.61 5.14
CA LEU A 373 6.79 -17.64 4.26
C LEU A 373 6.00 -16.33 4.18
N ARG A 374 4.67 -16.42 4.10
CA ARG A 374 3.79 -15.25 4.01
C ARG A 374 3.78 -14.42 5.31
N VAL A 375 3.72 -15.07 6.47
CA VAL A 375 3.83 -14.38 7.77
C VAL A 375 5.23 -13.82 7.98
N LEU A 376 6.29 -14.58 7.66
CA LEU A 376 7.66 -14.07 7.75
C LEU A 376 7.88 -12.84 6.86
N TYR A 377 7.31 -12.82 5.66
CA TYR A 377 7.36 -11.65 4.78
C TYR A 377 6.64 -10.45 5.38
N ALA A 378 5.45 -10.64 5.97
CA ALA A 378 4.72 -9.55 6.62
C ALA A 378 5.51 -8.96 7.80
N LEU A 379 6.01 -9.83 8.70
CA LEU A 379 6.81 -9.42 9.85
C LEU A 379 8.12 -8.75 9.42
N GLN A 380 8.81 -9.31 8.41
CA GLN A 380 10.01 -8.71 7.86
C GLN A 380 9.73 -7.30 7.30
N SER A 381 8.63 -7.15 6.55
CA SER A 381 8.25 -5.88 5.93
C SER A 381 7.92 -4.82 6.99
N HIS A 382 7.13 -5.17 8.02
CA HIS A 382 6.83 -4.26 9.12
C HIS A 382 8.08 -3.95 9.94
N PHE A 383 8.80 -4.97 10.45
CA PHE A 383 9.86 -4.77 11.44
C PHE A 383 11.07 -4.04 10.87
N LEU A 384 11.42 -4.27 9.59
CA LEU A 384 12.59 -3.68 8.97
C LEU A 384 12.33 -2.29 8.38
N TRP A 385 11.07 -1.88 8.17
CA TRP A 385 10.74 -0.55 7.66
C TRP A 385 11.47 0.57 8.41
N PRO A 386 11.34 0.73 9.73
CA PRO A 386 12.07 1.78 10.45
C PRO A 386 13.58 1.54 10.54
N VAL A 387 14.04 0.31 10.33
CA VAL A 387 15.44 -0.12 10.57
C VAL A 387 16.36 0.25 9.41
N HIS A 388 15.90 0.10 8.17
CA HIS A 388 16.74 0.24 6.97
C HIS A 388 17.58 1.51 6.96
N PHE A 389 16.97 2.66 7.24
CA PHE A 389 17.67 3.95 7.26
C PHE A 389 18.84 3.96 8.24
N PHE A 390 18.64 3.49 9.48
CA PHE A 390 19.65 3.57 10.54
C PHE A 390 20.85 2.71 10.20
N ILE A 391 20.64 1.48 9.74
CA ILE A 391 21.74 0.56 9.46
C ILE A 391 22.54 1.00 8.23
N ILE A 392 21.87 1.42 7.16
CA ILE A 392 22.52 1.77 5.89
C ILE A 392 23.20 3.14 5.96
N THR A 393 22.52 4.14 6.53
CA THR A 393 22.98 5.53 6.47
C THR A 393 24.01 5.83 7.55
N ILE A 394 23.77 5.37 8.78
CA ILE A 394 24.58 5.76 9.95
C ILE A 394 25.20 4.56 10.69
N GLY A 395 24.81 3.34 10.34
CA GLY A 395 25.24 2.11 11.00
C GLY A 395 26.73 1.81 10.86
N LEU A 396 27.44 2.39 9.90
CA LEU A 396 28.91 2.26 9.77
C LEU A 396 29.67 3.37 10.48
N GLN A 397 29.23 4.61 10.30
CA GLN A 397 30.01 5.80 10.67
C GLN A 397 30.03 5.98 12.19
N LEU A 398 28.86 5.88 12.83
CA LEU A 398 28.73 6.14 14.25
C LEU A 398 29.44 5.08 15.12
N PRO A 399 29.30 3.75 14.86
CA PRO A 399 29.99 2.76 15.68
C PRO A 399 31.52 2.89 15.68
N ILE A 400 32.12 3.25 14.54
CA ILE A 400 33.58 3.42 14.44
C ILE A 400 34.05 4.63 15.24
N LEU A 401 33.27 5.71 15.27
CA LEU A 401 33.54 6.87 16.12
C LEU A 401 33.43 6.52 17.61
N LEU A 402 32.49 5.64 17.98
CA LEU A 402 32.30 5.17 19.35
C LEU A 402 33.41 4.23 19.83
N ASN A 403 34.08 3.49 18.93
CA ASN A 403 35.20 2.61 19.27
C ASN A 403 36.46 2.89 18.41
N PRO A 404 37.27 3.89 18.78
CA PRO A 404 38.52 4.21 18.08
C PRO A 404 39.56 3.08 18.09
N ARG A 405 39.49 2.14 19.03
CA ARG A 405 40.38 0.96 19.05
C ARG A 405 40.02 -0.01 17.93
N PHE A 406 38.72 -0.26 17.74
CA PHE A 406 38.24 -1.09 16.64
C PHE A 406 38.59 -0.48 15.28
N ALA A 407 38.51 0.85 15.13
CA ALA A 407 38.87 1.56 13.90
C ALA A 407 40.30 1.27 13.41
N LYS A 408 41.22 0.94 14.34
CA LYS A 408 42.63 0.60 14.03
C LYS A 408 42.86 -0.87 13.69
N THR A 409 41.82 -1.71 13.74
CA THR A 409 41.91 -3.14 13.39
C THR A 409 41.77 -3.34 11.88
N ALA A 410 42.19 -4.52 11.39
CA ALA A 410 41.99 -4.89 9.99
C ALA A 410 40.52 -4.87 9.58
N LEU A 411 39.61 -5.36 10.45
CA LEU A 411 38.17 -5.33 10.21
C LEU A 411 37.62 -3.91 10.21
N GLY A 412 38.01 -3.08 11.19
CA GLY A 412 37.60 -1.69 11.27
C GLY A 412 38.03 -0.84 10.07
N TYR A 413 39.15 -1.19 9.44
CA TYR A 413 39.60 -0.56 8.19
C TYR A 413 38.90 -1.12 6.93
N THR A 414 38.67 -2.43 6.88
CA THR A 414 38.19 -3.11 5.66
C THR A 414 36.68 -3.03 5.47
N VAL A 415 35.89 -3.21 6.55
CA VAL A 415 34.43 -3.26 6.48
C VAL A 415 33.81 -1.96 5.95
N PRO A 416 34.26 -0.75 6.34
CA PRO A 416 33.75 0.50 5.77
C PRO A 416 34.03 0.62 4.29
N LYS A 417 35.22 0.23 3.83
CA LYS A 417 35.58 0.26 2.41
C LYS A 417 34.73 -0.68 1.59
N LEU A 418 34.59 -1.93 2.04
CA LEU A 418 33.77 -2.92 1.36
C LEU A 418 32.29 -2.51 1.34
N SER A 419 31.79 -1.98 2.45
CA SER A 419 30.42 -1.48 2.52
C SER A 419 30.18 -0.29 1.58
N SER A 420 31.12 0.67 1.54
CA SER A 420 31.07 1.81 0.62
C SER A 420 31.07 1.34 -0.84
N PHE A 421 31.89 0.35 -1.18
CA PHE A 421 31.92 -0.27 -2.50
C PHE A 421 30.57 -0.92 -2.84
N VAL A 422 30.04 -1.78 -1.98
CA VAL A 422 28.75 -2.46 -2.19
C VAL A 422 27.62 -1.44 -2.38
N LEU A 423 27.53 -0.42 -1.54
CA LEU A 423 26.50 0.62 -1.64
C LEU A 423 26.67 1.48 -2.89
N SER A 424 27.91 1.74 -3.31
CA SER A 424 28.20 2.46 -4.54
C SER A 424 27.77 1.70 -5.79
N VAL A 425 28.00 0.38 -5.84
CA VAL A 425 27.49 -0.48 -6.93
C VAL A 425 25.96 -0.52 -6.90
N ALA A 426 25.34 -0.51 -5.71
CA ALA A 426 23.88 -0.46 -5.58
C ALA A 426 23.24 0.81 -6.20
N LEU A 427 24.00 1.89 -6.42
CA LEU A 427 23.50 3.09 -7.12
C LEU A 427 23.10 2.82 -8.56
N VAL A 428 23.63 1.76 -9.20
CA VAL A 428 23.17 1.33 -10.53
C VAL A 428 21.69 0.94 -10.51
N PHE A 429 21.23 0.30 -9.42
CA PHE A 429 19.82 -0.06 -9.27
C PHE A 429 18.94 1.17 -9.06
N LEU A 430 19.44 2.17 -8.31
CA LEU A 430 18.76 3.46 -8.21
C LEU A 430 18.63 4.13 -9.58
N LEU A 431 19.69 4.11 -10.42
CA LEU A 431 19.61 4.65 -11.77
C LEU A 431 18.49 4.00 -12.61
N ILE A 432 18.33 2.67 -12.52
CA ILE A 432 17.22 1.96 -13.18
C ILE A 432 15.86 2.49 -12.68
N MET A 433 15.70 2.67 -11.37
CA MET A 433 14.46 3.22 -10.81
C MET A 433 14.18 4.64 -11.32
N LEU A 434 15.21 5.48 -11.48
CA LEU A 434 15.06 6.83 -12.03
C LEU A 434 14.68 6.84 -13.51
N LEU A 435 15.16 5.88 -14.28
CA LEU A 435 14.76 5.70 -15.68
C LEU A 435 13.27 5.32 -15.78
N LEU A 436 12.80 4.43 -14.90
CA LEU A 436 11.38 4.07 -14.82
C LEU A 436 10.53 5.26 -14.34
N ASP A 437 10.98 6.03 -13.34
CA ASP A 437 10.30 7.26 -12.90
C ASP A 437 10.05 8.18 -14.09
N ARG A 438 11.07 8.42 -14.92
CA ARG A 438 10.95 9.28 -16.09
C ARG A 438 9.85 8.84 -17.08
N ILE A 439 9.59 7.54 -17.18
CA ILE A 439 8.57 6.99 -18.09
C ILE A 439 7.16 7.22 -17.55
N TYR A 440 6.94 6.96 -16.26
CA TYR A 440 5.61 7.01 -15.64
C TYR A 440 5.22 8.40 -15.11
N LYS A 441 6.21 9.23 -14.79
CA LYS A 441 5.98 10.57 -14.28
C LYS A 441 5.33 11.44 -15.36
N PRO A 442 4.25 12.17 -15.03
CA PRO A 442 3.57 13.03 -15.99
C PRO A 442 4.51 14.11 -16.52
N LYS A 443 4.26 14.54 -17.76
CA LYS A 443 5.01 15.63 -18.38
C LYS A 443 4.97 16.88 -17.49
N ARG A 444 6.11 17.57 -17.39
CA ARG A 444 6.23 18.83 -16.64
C ARG A 444 5.16 19.83 -17.11
N PRO A 445 4.32 20.36 -16.20
CA PRO A 445 3.41 21.45 -16.52
C PRO A 445 4.16 22.70 -16.98
N LYS A 446 3.57 23.49 -17.89
CA LYS A 446 4.20 24.72 -18.39
C LYS A 446 4.55 25.70 -17.26
N GLU A 447 3.69 25.78 -16.26
CA GLU A 447 3.81 26.63 -15.08
C GLU A 447 4.94 26.22 -14.12
N PHE A 448 5.38 24.95 -14.16
CA PHE A 448 6.45 24.49 -13.27
C PHE A 448 7.81 24.97 -13.80
N PRO A 449 8.61 25.73 -13.04
CA PRO A 449 9.83 26.35 -13.56
C PRO A 449 10.84 25.35 -14.15
N LEU A 450 11.35 25.64 -15.35
CA LEU A 450 12.28 24.75 -16.05
C LEU A 450 13.57 24.49 -15.26
N TRP A 451 14.10 25.50 -14.58
CA TRP A 451 15.29 25.36 -13.75
C TRP A 451 15.09 24.35 -12.60
N ARG A 452 13.90 24.31 -11.97
CA ARG A 452 13.59 23.29 -10.93
C ARG A 452 13.53 21.89 -11.52
N ALA A 453 13.03 21.76 -12.75
CA ALA A 453 13.00 20.48 -13.44
C ALA A 453 14.41 19.98 -13.79
N ILE A 454 15.31 20.88 -14.21
CA ILE A 454 16.72 20.56 -14.47
C ILE A 454 17.44 20.13 -13.18
N LEU A 455 17.11 20.74 -12.04
CA LEU A 455 17.67 20.36 -10.74
C LEU A 455 17.02 19.13 -10.11
N SER A 456 15.96 18.57 -10.70
CA SER A 456 15.23 17.42 -10.12
C SER A 456 16.12 16.19 -9.86
N PRO A 457 17.11 15.84 -10.71
CA PRO A 457 18.05 14.77 -10.39
C PRO A 457 18.92 15.06 -9.15
N LEU A 458 19.18 16.33 -8.82
CA LEU A 458 19.91 16.71 -7.62
C LEU A 458 19.05 16.63 -6.35
N GLU A 459 17.72 16.52 -6.47
CA GLU A 459 16.85 16.33 -5.32
C GLU A 459 17.22 15.05 -4.56
N TYR A 460 17.73 14.02 -5.25
CA TYR A 460 18.14 12.75 -4.63
C TYR A 460 19.31 12.86 -3.64
N PHE A 461 20.06 13.97 -3.62
CA PHE A 461 20.99 14.26 -2.51
C PHE A 461 20.26 14.43 -1.16
N LEU A 462 18.97 14.80 -1.18
CA LEU A 462 18.12 14.88 0.00
C LEU A 462 17.58 13.52 0.44
N MET A 463 17.84 12.43 -0.29
CA MET A 463 17.30 11.11 0.03
C MET A 463 17.59 10.64 1.46
N PRO A 464 18.78 10.82 2.05
CA PRO A 464 19.00 10.48 3.45
C PRO A 464 18.09 11.27 4.41
N VAL A 465 17.91 12.58 4.15
CA VAL A 465 17.04 13.44 4.98
C VAL A 465 15.58 13.04 4.79
N ALA A 466 15.13 12.82 3.56
CA ALA A 466 13.78 12.36 3.25
C ALA A 466 13.49 10.98 3.87
N GLY A 467 14.43 10.04 3.74
CA GLY A 467 14.32 8.69 4.31
C GLY A 467 14.26 8.69 5.83
N PHE A 468 14.97 9.59 6.50
CA PHE A 468 14.85 9.75 7.95
C PHE A 468 13.47 10.26 8.35
N PHE A 469 13.06 11.43 7.85
CA PHE A 469 11.85 12.13 8.30
C PHE A 469 10.55 11.54 7.76
N PHE A 470 10.55 10.95 6.57
CA PHE A 470 9.35 10.47 5.87
C PHE A 470 9.37 8.96 5.59
N SER A 471 10.25 8.22 6.25
CA SER A 471 10.18 6.75 6.28
C SER A 471 10.54 6.19 7.65
N ALA A 472 11.75 6.44 8.13
CA ALA A 472 12.26 5.81 9.35
C ALA A 472 11.54 6.30 10.61
N LEU A 473 11.52 7.63 10.83
CA LEU A 473 10.87 8.23 11.99
C LEU A 473 9.37 7.92 12.11
N PRO A 474 8.52 8.08 11.08
CA PRO A 474 7.11 7.74 11.21
C PRO A 474 6.89 6.25 11.49
N GLY A 475 7.75 5.37 10.97
CA GLY A 475 7.75 3.94 11.30
C GLY A 475 8.08 3.66 12.76
N LEU A 476 9.14 4.29 13.28
CA LEU A 476 9.50 4.21 14.69
C LEU A 476 8.44 4.80 15.62
N ASP A 477 7.80 5.90 15.23
CA ASP A 477 6.70 6.53 15.98
C ASP A 477 5.53 5.55 16.12
N ALA A 478 5.09 4.93 15.01
CA ALA A 478 4.05 3.90 15.03
C ALA A 478 4.43 2.69 15.90
N HIS A 479 5.60 2.10 15.69
CA HIS A 479 6.05 0.92 16.43
C HIS A 479 6.20 1.20 17.93
N THR A 480 6.76 2.35 18.30
CA THR A 480 6.96 2.74 19.71
C THR A 480 5.63 2.98 20.40
N ARG A 481 4.68 3.63 19.72
CA ARG A 481 3.31 3.82 20.23
C ARG A 481 2.62 2.49 20.51
N LEU A 482 2.65 1.56 19.56
CA LEU A 482 2.09 0.23 19.74
C LEU A 482 2.75 -0.52 20.92
N MET A 483 4.08 -0.47 20.98
CA MET A 483 4.89 -1.04 22.08
C MET A 483 4.61 -0.40 23.45
N LEU A 484 4.08 0.82 23.51
CA LEU A 484 3.68 1.50 24.74
C LEU A 484 2.17 1.49 25.00
N GLY A 485 1.37 0.87 24.14
CA GLY A 485 -0.10 0.82 24.27
C GLY A 485 -0.79 2.15 23.95
N LYS A 486 -0.12 3.05 23.22
CA LYS A 486 -0.63 4.36 22.81
C LYS A 486 -1.23 4.29 21.41
N TYR A 487 -2.41 3.69 21.30
CA TYR A 487 -3.12 3.52 20.02
C TYR A 487 -3.35 4.85 19.29
N ILE A 488 -3.27 4.83 17.97
CA ILE A 488 -3.56 6.02 17.13
C ILE A 488 -5.03 6.06 16.75
N GLU A 489 -5.54 7.27 16.55
CA GLU A 489 -6.83 7.50 15.89
C GLU A 489 -6.61 7.72 14.39
N TYR A 490 -7.58 7.31 13.57
CA TYR A 490 -7.53 7.55 12.13
C TYR A 490 -7.64 9.04 11.81
N LYS A 491 -6.76 9.53 10.95
CA LYS A 491 -6.80 10.88 10.38
C LYS A 491 -6.76 10.79 8.87
N VAL A 492 -7.73 11.41 8.19
CA VAL A 492 -7.76 11.50 6.74
C VAL A 492 -6.61 12.38 6.26
N THR A 493 -5.88 11.95 5.22
CA THR A 493 -4.85 12.78 4.58
C THR A 493 -5.54 13.87 3.78
N GLU A 494 -5.17 15.12 4.04
CA GLU A 494 -5.66 16.27 3.29
C GLU A 494 -5.34 16.11 1.79
N LYS A 495 -6.34 16.42 0.95
CA LYS A 495 -6.23 16.45 -0.51
C LYS A 495 -6.67 17.84 -0.95
N VAL A 496 -5.78 18.57 -1.63
CA VAL A 496 -5.95 19.99 -1.98
C VAL A 496 -5.90 20.19 -3.49
#